data_AF-X0YZ07-F1
#
_entry.id   AF-X0YZ07-F1
#
_cell.length_a   1.000
_cell.length_b   1.000
_cell.length_c   1.000
_cell.angle_alpha   90.00
_cell.angle_beta   90.00
_cell.angle_gamma   90.00
#
_symmetry.space_group_name_H-M   'P 1'
#
loop_
_entity.id
_entity.type
_entity.pdbx_description
1 polymer ?
#
loop_
_entity_poly.entity_id
_entity_poly.type
_entity_poly.pdbx_seq_one_letter_code
_entity_poly.pdbx_strand_id
1 'polypeptide(L)' 'MAAIHTEALILRSVDFGESDRIVHLLVPEAGRLTAIAKGARRSFKRFPGTLDLFNHLRVSAE' A
#
# COMPACT_ATOMS: atom_id res chain seq x y z
N MET A 1 12.16 -14.13 -4.13
CA MET A 1 11.70 -13.81 -2.76
C MET A 1 10.22 -14.15 -2.69
N ALA A 2 9.75 -14.73 -1.59
CA ALA A 2 8.36 -15.17 -1.48
C ALA A 2 7.45 -13.94 -1.38
N ALA A 3 6.44 -13.85 -2.25
CA ALA A 3 5.45 -12.78 -2.20
C ALA A 3 4.67 -12.86 -0.87
N ILE A 4 4.76 -11.81 -0.06
CA ILE A 4 4.05 -11.71 1.21
C ILE A 4 2.60 -11.32 0.90
N HIS A 5 1.66 -12.17 1.27
CA HIS A 5 0.24 -11.93 1.15
C HIS A 5 -0.34 -11.75 2.56
N THR A 6 -0.82 -10.56 2.88
CA THR A 6 -1.31 -10.27 4.23
C THR A 6 -2.40 -9.20 4.21
N GLU A 7 -3.21 -9.17 5.26
CA GLU A 7 -4.17 -8.09 5.49
C GLU A 7 -3.45 -6.88 6.09
N ALA A 8 -3.84 -5.68 5.69
CA ALA A 8 -3.22 -4.46 6.18
C ALA A 8 -4.18 -3.27 6.24
N LEU A 9 -3.96 -2.40 7.22
CA LEU A 9 -4.61 -1.09 7.32
C LEU A 9 -3.69 0.02 6.83
N ILE A 10 -4.19 0.91 5.97
CA ILE A 10 -3.44 2.10 5.54
C ILE A 10 -3.41 3.12 6.69
N LEU A 11 -2.23 3.39 7.21
CA LEU A 11 -2.02 4.41 8.25
C LEU A 11 -1.67 5.78 7.66
N ARG A 12 -1.09 5.80 6.46
CA ARG A 12 -0.69 7.02 5.76
C ARG A 12 -0.37 6.70 4.30
N SER A 13 -0.68 7.65 3.42
CA SER A 13 -0.41 7.60 1.99
C SER A 13 0.20 8.94 1.57
N VAL A 14 1.35 8.91 0.92
CA VAL A 14 2.10 10.12 0.53
C VAL A 14 2.52 9.99 -0.92
N ASP A 15 2.30 11.03 -1.71
CA ASP A 15 2.80 11.09 -3.08
C ASP A 15 4.34 11.05 -3.09
N PHE A 16 4.90 10.18 -3.92
CA PHE A 16 6.33 9.99 -4.09
C PHE A 16 6.69 10.05 -5.58
N GLY A 17 7.44 11.07 -5.97
CA GLY A 17 7.75 11.33 -7.37
C GLY A 17 6.50 11.56 -8.22
N GLU A 18 6.60 11.31 -9.53
CA GLU A 18 5.52 11.63 -10.48
C GLU A 18 4.41 10.58 -10.57
N SER A 19 4.72 9.33 -10.23
CA SER A 19 3.82 8.19 -10.49
C SER A 19 3.47 7.38 -9.25
N ASP A 20 4.22 7.48 -8.16
CA ASP A 20 4.19 6.50 -7.09
C ASP A 20 3.65 7.10 -5.79
N ARG A 21 3.27 6.22 -4.85
CA ARG A 21 2.96 6.61 -3.48
C ARG A 21 3.75 5.78 -2.50
N ILE A 22 4.19 6.38 -1.41
CA ILE A 22 4.66 5.68 -0.23
C ILE A 22 3.45 5.47 0.68
N VAL A 23 3.23 4.22 1.09
CA VAL A 23 2.17 3.84 2.02
C VAL A 23 2.75 3.22 3.28
N HIS A 24 2.18 3.63 4.41
CA HIS A 24 2.45 3.00 5.70
C HIS A 24 1.29 2.06 6.03
N LEU A 25 1.61 0.82 6.28
CA LEU A 25 0.68 -0.28 6.47
C LEU A 25 0.81 -0.78 7.92
N LEU A 26 -0.32 -1.05 8.57
CA LEU A 26 -0.35 -1.83 9.80
C LEU A 26 -0.76 -3.26 9.44
N VAL A 27 0.15 -4.20 9.67
CA VAL A 27 -0.01 -5.62 9.39
C VAL A 27 -0.08 -6.38 10.73
N PRO A 28 -1.00 -7.33 10.89
CA PRO A 28 -1.14 -8.09 12.14
C PRO A 28 0.15 -8.78 12.61
N GLU A 29 0.88 -9.39 11.67
CA GLU A 29 2.03 -10.24 11.99
C GLU A 29 3.37 -9.50 12.03
N ALA A 30 3.45 -8.33 11.39
CA ALA A 30 4.69 -7.58 11.20
C ALA A 30 4.65 -6.15 11.80
N GLY A 31 3.51 -5.75 12.36
CA GLY A 31 3.31 -4.39 12.85
C GLY A 31 3.34 -3.38 11.70
N ARG A 32 4.08 -2.28 11.86
CA ARG A 32 4.10 -1.21 10.85
C ARG A 32 5.12 -1.49 9.75
N LEU A 33 4.64 -1.62 8.51
CA LEU A 33 5.46 -1.71 7.31
C LEU A 33 5.35 -0.44 6.48
N THR A 34 6.39 -0.17 5.68
CA THR A 34 6.39 0.92 4.69
C THR A 34 6.64 0.31 3.33
N ALA A 35 5.81 0.64 2.35
CA ALA A 35 5.88 0.11 1.00
C ALA A 35 5.73 1.21 -0.05
N ILE A 36 6.31 0.98 -1.24
CA ILE A 36 6.14 1.87 -2.40
C ILE A 36 5.08 1.25 -3.31
N ALA A 37 3.93 1.90 -3.41
CA ALA A 37 2.90 1.58 -4.38
C ALA A 37 3.27 2.21 -5.73
N LYS A 38 4.04 1.48 -6.54
CA LYS A 38 4.48 1.92 -7.87
C LYS A 38 3.30 2.16 -8.81
N GLY A 39 3.28 3.32 -9.46
CA GLY A 39 2.24 3.76 -10.38
C GLY A 39 0.92 4.18 -9.71
N ALA A 40 0.87 4.23 -8.37
CA ALA A 40 -0.36 4.47 -7.62
C ALA A 40 -1.03 5.81 -7.91
N ARG A 41 -0.28 6.86 -8.29
CA ARG A 41 -0.86 8.19 -8.55
C ARG A 41 -1.73 8.21 -9.81
N ARG A 42 -1.41 7.38 -10.80
CA ARG A 42 -2.09 7.36 -12.11
C ARG A 42 -2.89 6.09 -12.35
N SER A 43 -2.74 5.07 -11.51
CA SER A 43 -3.35 3.76 -11.74
C SER A 43 -4.73 3.66 -11.10
N PHE A 44 -5.76 3.93 -11.91
CA PHE A 44 -7.16 3.71 -11.52
C PHE A 44 -7.53 2.22 -11.49
N LYS A 45 -6.87 1.39 -12.31
CA LYS A 45 -7.15 -0.05 -12.42
C LYS A 45 -6.57 -0.85 -11.26
N ARG A 46 -5.32 -0.57 -10.86
CA ARG A 46 -4.61 -1.33 -9.80
C ARG A 46 -4.95 -0.82 -8.40
N PHE A 47 -5.18 0.49 -8.26
CA PHE A 47 -5.45 1.12 -6.97
C PHE A 47 -6.70 2.02 -7.05
N PRO A 48 -7.92 1.46 -7.14
CA PRO A 48 -9.16 2.23 -7.26
C PRO A 48 -9.53 2.88 -5.92
N GLY A 49 -8.81 3.93 -5.51
CA GLY A 49 -9.01 4.60 -4.21
C GLY A 49 -8.65 3.74 -2.99
N THR A 50 -8.02 2.57 -3.19
CA THR A 50 -7.77 1.62 -2.10
C THR A 50 -6.70 2.10 -1.12
N LEU A 51 -5.84 3.04 -1.52
CA LEU A 51 -4.73 3.55 -0.70
C LEU A 51 -5.11 4.78 0.14
N ASP A 52 -6.40 4.93 0.46
CA ASP A 52 -6.91 5.97 1.35
C ASP A 52 -6.75 5.57 2.82
N LEU A 53 -6.73 6.59 3.69
CA LEU A 53 -6.48 6.43 5.11
C LEU A 53 -7.51 5.48 5.76
N PHE A 54 -7.03 4.55 6.56
CA PHE A 54 -7.80 3.52 7.29
C PHE A 54 -8.51 2.49 6.42
N ASN A 55 -8.25 2.45 5.11
CA ASN A 55 -8.71 1.33 4.30
C ASN A 55 -8.04 0.03 4.77
N HIS A 56 -8.87 -0.99 4.93
CA HIS A 56 -8.45 -2.36 5.21
C HIS A 56 -8.42 -3.13 3.90
N LEU A 57 -7.25 -3.66 3.54
CA LEU A 57 -7.03 -4.32 2.25
C LEU A 57 -6.00 -5.43 2.35
N ARG A 58 -6.14 -6.42 1.47
CA ARG A 58 -5.13 -7.45 1.27
C ARG A 58 -3.99 -6.91 0.40
N VAL A 59 -2.77 -6.97 0.92
CA VAL A 59 -1.55 -6.54 0.24
C VAL A 59 -0.77 -7.78 -0.22
N SER A 60 -0.33 -7.74 -1.48
CA SER A 60 0.72 -8.61 -2.00
C SER A 60 1.98 -7.77 -2.22
N ALA A 61 3.03 -8.03 -1.45
CA ALA A 61 4.34 -7.39 -1.60
C ALA A 61 5.36 -8.42 -2.11
N GLU A 62 6.11 -8.03 -3.14
CA GLU A 62 7.22 -8.81 -3.72
C GLU A 62 8.57 -8.26 -3.28
#